data_AF-A0A7J4I3D5-F1
#
_entry.id   AF-A0A7J4I3D5-F1
#
_cell.length_a   1.000
_cell.length_b   1.000
_cell.length_c   1.000
_cell.angle_alpha   90.00
_cell.angle_beta   90.00
_cell.angle_gamma   90.00
#
_symmetry.space_group_name_H-M   'P 1'
#
loop_
_entity.id
_entity.type
_entity.pdbx_description
1 polymer ?
#
loop_
_entity_poly.entity_id
_entity_poly.type
_entity_poly.pdbx_seq_one_letter_code
_entity_poly.pdbx_strand_id
1 'polypeptide(L)' 'MDEAKTGDKVAISISGPTIGRQVKENETLYTDINTNEYKALKKNEKFLSAPELTVLEKIFVIKRKMDPRFGL' A
#
# COMPACT_ATOMS: atom_id res chain seq x y z
N MET A 1 -0.85 -18.89 -5.05
CA MET A 1 0.14 -17.87 -5.42
C MET A 1 0.17 -16.93 -4.25
N ASP A 2 1.30 -16.89 -3.54
CA ASP A 2 1.34 -16.27 -2.22
C ASP A 2 1.94 -14.85 -2.28
N GLU A 3 2.62 -14.52 -3.37
CA GLU A 3 3.20 -13.21 -3.65
C GLU A 3 3.13 -12.86 -5.14
N ALA A 4 3.12 -11.55 -5.44
CA ALA A 4 3.29 -10.99 -6.78
C ALA A 4 4.23 -9.79 -6.67
N LYS A 5 5.19 -9.68 -7.60
CA LYS A 5 6.26 -8.67 -7.57
C LYS A 5 6.04 -7.61 -8.65
N THR A 6 6.85 -6.56 -8.60
CA THR A 6 6.84 -5.48 -9.58
C THR A 6 6.96 -6.05 -11.00
N GLY A 7 5.96 -5.77 -11.84
CA GLY A 7 5.91 -6.20 -13.24
C GLY A 7 5.02 -7.41 -13.51
N ASP A 8 4.63 -8.16 -12.47
CA ASP A 8 3.76 -9.31 -12.62
C ASP A 8 2.33 -8.89 -12.99
N LYS A 9 1.72 -9.62 -13.92
CA LYS A 9 0.31 -9.47 -14.30
C LYS A 9 -0.46 -10.65 -13.75
N VAL A 10 -1.18 -10.42 -12.66
CA VAL A 10 -1.96 -11.45 -11.95
C VAL A 10 -3.40 -11.03 -11.77
N ALA A 11 -4.30 -12.02 -11.76
CA ALA A 11 -5.68 -11.81 -11.33
C ALA A 11 -5.77 -12.05 -9.82
N ILE A 12 -6.20 -11.04 -9.08
CA ILE A 12 -6.43 -11.12 -7.64
C ILE A 12 -7.92 -11.01 -7.33
N SER A 13 -8.39 -11.83 -6.38
CA SER A 13 -9.74 -11.70 -5.85
C SER A 13 -9.72 -10.72 -4.67
N ILE A 14 -10.46 -9.62 -4.77
CA ILE A 14 -10.61 -8.64 -3.69
C ILE A 14 -12.04 -8.75 -3.16
N SER A 15 -12.18 -9.17 -1.90
CA SER A 15 -13.49 -9.27 -1.25
C SER A 15 -13.94 -7.91 -0.72
N GLY A 16 -15.19 -7.54 -0.99
CA GLY A 16 -15.81 -6.32 -0.44
C GLY A 16 -16.15 -5.24 -1.46
N PRO A 17 -15.18 -4.66 -2.21
CA PRO A 17 -15.45 -3.52 -3.07
C PRO A 17 -16.25 -3.91 -4.31
N THR A 18 -17.19 -3.05 -4.70
CA THR A 18 -17.88 -3.16 -6.00
C THR A 18 -17.19 -2.32 -7.06
N ILE A 19 -16.78 -2.95 -8.16
CA ILE A 19 -16.23 -2.27 -9.34
C ILE A 19 -17.29 -1.33 -9.94
N GLY A 20 -16.88 -0.12 -10.30
CA GLY A 20 -17.76 0.94 -10.82
C GLY A 20 -18.44 1.80 -9.75
N ARG A 21 -18.35 1.43 -8.46
CA ARG A 21 -18.86 2.24 -7.35
C ARG A 21 -17.77 2.68 -6.38
N GLN A 22 -17.04 1.73 -5.81
CA GLN A 22 -15.96 2.01 -4.84
C GLN A 22 -14.57 1.99 -5.48
N VAL A 23 -14.41 1.22 -6.55
CA VAL A 23 -13.15 1.09 -7.29
C VAL A 23 -13.46 1.27 -8.77
N LYS A 24 -12.65 2.06 -9.48
CA LYS A 24 -12.78 2.27 -10.93
C LYS A 24 -11.72 1.48 -11.70
N GLU A 25 -12.03 1.17 -12.96
CA GLU A 25 -11.04 0.61 -13.86
C GLU A 25 -9.87 1.59 -14.05
N ASN A 26 -8.65 1.04 -14.16
CA ASN A 26 -7.40 1.78 -14.24
C ASN A 26 -7.03 2.61 -12.99
N GLU A 27 -7.68 2.37 -11.86
CA GLU A 27 -7.30 2.99 -10.59
C GLU A 27 -6.11 2.27 -9.94
N THR A 28 -5.20 3.04 -9.33
CA THR A 28 -4.08 2.47 -8.57
C THR A 28 -4.51 2.29 -7.11
N LEU A 29 -4.57 1.04 -6.68
CA LEU A 29 -4.85 0.69 -5.29
C LEU A 29 -3.54 0.58 -4.49
N TYR A 30 -3.58 0.99 -3.23
CA TYR A 30 -2.47 0.83 -2.29
C TYR A 30 -2.90 -0.10 -1.16
N THR A 31 -1.93 -0.78 -0.55
CA THR A 31 -2.17 -1.58 0.65
C THR A 31 -2.50 -0.66 1.82
N ASP A 32 -3.49 -1.08 2.60
CA ASP A 32 -3.84 -0.39 3.83
C ASP A 32 -2.98 -0.92 4.98
N ILE A 33 -2.08 -0.08 5.50
CA ILE A 33 -1.21 -0.40 6.64
C ILE A 33 -1.49 0.54 7.81
N ASN A 34 -1.38 0.00 9.03
CA ASN A 34 -1.52 0.77 10.26
C ASN A 34 -0.18 1.42 10.69
N THR A 35 -0.23 2.27 11.73
CA THR A 35 0.96 3.00 12.21
C THR A 35 2.05 2.07 12.75
N ASN A 36 1.69 0.96 13.40
CA ASN A 36 2.66 0.00 13.93
C ASN A 36 3.38 -0.74 12.80
N GLU A 37 2.64 -1.17 11.77
CA GLU A 37 3.19 -1.78 10.56
C GLU A 37 4.10 -0.82 9.82
N TYR A 38 3.67 0.44 9.63
CA TYR A 38 4.49 1.48 9.03
C TYR A 38 5.82 1.68 9.79
N LYS A 39 5.76 1.80 11.12
CA LYS A 39 6.97 1.93 11.96
C LYS A 39 7.88 0.70 11.86
N ALA A 40 7.31 -0.51 11.82
CA ALA A 40 8.06 -1.74 11.67
C ALA A 40 8.76 -1.83 10.30
N LEU A 41 8.07 -1.47 9.22
CA LEU A 41 8.64 -1.40 7.87
C LEU A 41 9.73 -0.33 7.78
N LYS A 42 9.50 0.85 8.37
CA LYS A 42 10.49 1.93 8.37
C LYS A 42 11.75 1.57 9.15
N LYS A 43 11.60 0.92 10.32
CA LYS A 43 12.75 0.41 11.11
C LYS A 43 13.56 -0.65 10.34
N ASN A 44 12.90 -1.39 9.47
CA ASN A 44 13.48 -2.47 8.68
C ASN A 44 13.71 -2.06 7.21
N GLU A 45 13.87 -0.76 6.94
CA GLU A 45 13.97 -0.22 5.57
C GLU A 45 15.10 -0.85 4.74
N LYS A 46 16.15 -1.34 5.39
CA LYS A 46 17.24 -2.09 4.76
C LYS A 46 16.83 -3.37 4.02
N PHE A 47 15.66 -3.92 4.33
CA PHE A 47 15.12 -5.12 3.67
C PHE A 47 14.13 -4.79 2.55
N LEU A 48 13.78 -3.52 2.38
CA LEU A 48 12.90 -3.04 1.32
C LEU A 48 13.73 -2.62 0.11
N SER A 49 13.25 -2.94 -1.07
CA SER A 49 13.81 -2.42 -2.31
C SER A 49 13.47 -0.93 -2.48
N ALA A 50 14.26 -0.22 -3.28
CA ALA A 50 14.02 1.19 -3.60
C ALA A 50 12.58 1.51 -4.06
N PRO A 51 11.93 0.72 -4.95
CA PRO A 51 10.54 0.97 -5.32
C PRO A 51 9.57 0.76 -4.15
N GLU A 52 9.80 -0.24 -3.29
CA GLU A 52 8.96 -0.47 -2.11
C GLU A 52 9.04 0.68 -1.11
N LEU A 53 10.25 1.24 -0.89
CA LEU A 53 10.42 2.44 -0.06
C LEU A 53 9.67 3.64 -0.63
N THR A 54 9.71 3.83 -1.95
CA THR A 54 8.96 4.90 -2.63
C THR A 54 7.45 4.73 -2.44
N VAL A 55 6.95 3.50 -2.51
CA VAL A 55 5.53 3.19 -2.25
C VAL A 55 5.18 3.44 -0.77
N LEU A 56 6.05 3.05 0.16
CA LEU A 56 5.85 3.28 1.60
C LEU A 56 5.73 4.78 1.93
N GLU A 57 6.55 5.63 1.31
CA GLU A 57 6.45 7.09 1.45
C GLU A 57 5.13 7.64 0.87
N LYS A 58 4.69 7.13 -0.29
CA LYS A 58 3.40 7.52 -0.87
C LYS A 58 2.24 7.15 0.06
N ILE A 59 2.26 5.95 0.62
CA ILE A 59 1.25 5.50 1.59
C ILE A 59 1.25 6.42 2.82
N PHE A 60 2.42 6.78 3.34
CA PHE A 60 2.54 7.72 4.45
C PHE A 60 1.90 9.07 4.13
N VAL A 61 2.18 9.66 2.96
CA VAL A 61 1.59 10.94 2.54
C VAL A 61 0.06 10.85 2.40
N ILE A 62 -0.45 9.78 1.80
CA ILE A 62 -1.90 9.56 1.66
C ILE A 62 -2.55 9.43 3.04
N LYS A 63 -1.99 8.60 3.92
CA LYS A 63 -2.50 8.41 5.28
C LYS A 63 -2.42 9.68 6.12
N ARG A 64 -1.35 10.46 6.01
CA ARG A 64 -1.20 11.75 6.73
C ARG A 64 -2.24 12.80 6.34
N LYS A 65 -2.74 12.76 5.10
CA LYS A 65 -3.83 13.64 4.66
C LYS A 65 -5.16 13.26 5.31
N MET A 66 -5.35 11.98 5.66
CA MET A 66 -6.56 11.48 6.32
C MET A 66 -6.46 11.58 7.84
N ASP A 67 -5.29 11.25 8.40
CA ASP A 67 -4.99 11.32 9.83
C ASP A 67 -3.62 12.02 10.04
N PRO A 68 -3.62 13.27 10.55
CA PRO A 68 -2.40 14.00 10.88
C PRO A 68 -1.53 13.33 11.94
N ARG A 69 -1.99 12.31 12.65
CA ARG A 69 -1.18 11.57 13.65
C ARG A 69 -0.54 10.31 13.10
N PHE A 70 -0.81 9.95 11.84
CA PHE A 70 -0.22 8.76 11.24
C PHE A 70 1.32 8.81 11.27
N GLY A 71 1.93 7.75 11.80
CA GLY A 71 3.37 7.60 11.92
C GLY A 71 4.04 8.31 13.12
N LEU A 72 3.30 9.07 13.95
CA LEU A 72 3.82 9.56 15.24
C LEU A 72 4.03 8.40 16.21
#